data_AF-A0AAV5BUI1-F1
#
_entry.id   AF-A0AAV5BUI1-F1
#
_cell.length_a   1.000
_cell.length_b   1.000
_cell.length_c   1.000
_cell.angle_alpha   90.00
_cell.angle_beta   90.00
_cell.angle_gamma   90.00
#
_symmetry.space_group_name_H-M   'P 1'
#
loop_
_entity.id
_entity.type
_entity.pdbx_description
1 polymer ?
#
loop_
_entity_poly.entity_id
_entity_poly.type
_entity_poly.pdbx_seq_one_letter_code
_entity_poly.pdbx_strand_id
1 'polypeptide(L)'
;MSCLLFGSCHSLYHVFLGGAGTPGKQQAPGQKKPHRFRPGTVALREIRKYQKSTELLLPFAPFARLVSSACFDLSPPLKMFGMWSV
;
A
#
# COMPACT_ATOMS: atom_id res chain seq x y z
N MET A 1 50.99 10.12 47.45
CA MET A 1 51.33 9.01 46.53
C MET A 1 50.18 8.02 46.66
N SER A 2 49.06 8.18 45.98
CA SER A 2 48.91 8.04 44.54
C SER A 2 47.63 8.78 44.12
N CYS A 3 47.76 9.80 43.27
CA CYS A 3 47.33 9.73 41.87
C CYS A 3 45.88 9.19 41.75
N LEU A 4 44.86 10.05 41.75
CA LEU A 4 44.41 10.77 40.55
C LEU A 4 44.18 9.86 39.33
N LEU A 5 43.36 8.83 39.48
CA LEU A 5 42.65 8.14 38.40
C LEU A 5 41.32 7.69 39.04
N PHE A 6 40.13 8.17 38.72
CA PHE A 6 39.52 8.23 37.39
C PHE A 6 38.29 9.18 37.43
N GLY A 7 38.50 10.40 37.91
CA GLY A 7 37.46 11.45 38.08
C GLY A 7 37.15 12.26 36.81
N SER A 8 37.26 11.68 35.62
CA SER A 8 37.05 12.40 34.35
C SER A 8 35.95 11.80 33.48
N CYS A 9 34.86 11.32 34.08
CA CYS A 9 33.69 10.89 33.29
C CYS A 9 32.67 12.02 33.05
N HIS A 10 32.77 13.17 33.73
CA HIS A 10 31.78 14.27 33.55
C HIS A 10 32.10 15.21 32.39
N SER A 11 33.32 15.21 31.83
CA SER A 11 33.64 16.04 30.66
C SER A 11 33.31 15.35 29.32
N LEU A 12 33.01 14.04 29.33
CA LEU A 12 32.63 13.30 28.13
C LEU A 12 31.12 13.38 27.82
N TYR A 13 30.29 13.71 28.81
CA TYR A 13 28.86 13.95 28.59
C TYR A 13 28.56 15.28 27.90
N HIS A 14 29.50 16.23 27.88
CA HIS A 14 29.25 17.53 27.22
C HIS A 14 29.65 17.56 25.73
N VAL A 15 30.39 16.55 25.22
CA VAL A 15 30.80 16.47 23.81
C VAL A 15 29.95 15.48 23.00
N PHE A 16 29.17 14.61 23.66
CA PHE A 16 28.15 13.80 22.98
C PHE A 16 26.80 14.54 22.75
N LEU A 17 26.70 15.80 23.20
CA LEU A 17 25.64 16.75 22.82
C LEU A 17 26.06 17.62 21.63
N GLY A 18 26.90 17.06 20.74
CA GLY A 18 27.08 17.58 19.39
C GLY A 18 25.76 17.46 18.63
N GLY A 19 24.99 18.55 18.65
CA GLY A 19 23.75 18.70 17.91
C GLY A 19 23.98 18.46 16.42
N ALA A 20 23.64 17.26 15.97
CA ALA A 20 23.32 17.02 14.58
C ALA A 20 22.08 17.86 14.28
N GLY A 21 22.27 18.98 13.58
CA GLY A 21 21.20 19.78 13.04
C GLY A 21 20.26 18.84 12.29
N THR A 22 19.05 18.67 12.83
CA THR A 22 17.93 18.10 12.08
C THR A 22 17.86 18.91 10.78
N PRO A 23 17.91 18.29 9.58
CA PRO A 23 17.66 19.03 8.37
C PRO A 23 16.30 19.67 8.55
N GLY A 24 16.30 21.00 8.67
CA GLY A 24 15.10 21.79 8.84
C GLY A 24 14.12 21.30 7.80
N LYS A 25 12.94 20.85 8.26
CA LYS A 25 11.83 20.49 7.41
C LYS A 25 11.49 21.76 6.64
N GLN A 26 12.10 21.94 5.47
CA GLN A 26 11.75 22.98 4.52
C GLN A 26 10.30 22.72 4.16
N GLN A 27 9.40 23.46 4.80
CA GLN A 27 8.00 23.50 4.40
C GLN A 27 8.01 24.10 3.00
N ALA A 28 7.91 23.22 2.01
CA ALA A 28 7.79 23.60 0.62
C ALA A 28 6.66 24.65 0.51
N PRO A 29 6.87 25.73 -0.26
CA PRO A 29 5.91 26.81 -0.35
C PRO A 29 4.60 26.28 -0.94
N GLY A 30 3.54 26.27 -0.12
CA GLY A 30 2.16 26.11 -0.55
C GLY A 30 1.79 24.71 -1.05
N GLN A 31 1.55 23.78 -0.13
CA GLN A 31 0.78 22.57 -0.45
C GLN A 31 -0.61 22.97 -0.94
N LYS A 32 -0.83 22.90 -2.26
CA LYS A 32 -2.15 23.08 -2.87
C LYS A 32 -3.10 22.06 -2.24
N LYS A 33 -4.25 22.53 -1.78
CA LYS A 33 -5.29 21.68 -1.17
C LYS A 33 -5.58 20.50 -2.11
N PRO A 34 -5.77 19.27 -1.60
CA PRO A 34 -6.09 18.12 -2.44
C PRO A 34 -7.36 18.43 -3.24
N HIS A 35 -7.24 18.36 -4.57
CA HIS A 35 -8.35 18.65 -5.47
C HIS A 35 -9.42 17.57 -5.33
N ARG A 36 -10.59 17.95 -4.82
CA ARG A 36 -11.76 17.07 -4.74
C ARG A 36 -12.63 17.25 -5.98
N PHE A 37 -12.85 16.17 -6.71
CA PHE A 37 -13.78 16.16 -7.84
C PHE A 37 -15.23 16.30 -7.37
N ARG A 38 -16.08 16.91 -8.21
CA ARG A 38 -17.52 16.96 -7.96
C ARG A 38 -18.12 15.54 -7.98
N PRO A 39 -19.17 15.28 -7.20
CA PRO A 39 -19.88 14.00 -7.29
C PRO A 39 -20.31 13.76 -8.74
N GLY A 40 -20.13 12.53 -9.23
CA GLY A 40 -20.41 12.15 -10.62
C GLY A 40 -19.23 12.31 -11.59
N THR A 41 -18.25 13.18 -11.34
CA THR A 41 -17.10 13.35 -12.25
C THR A 41 -16.24 12.09 -12.35
N VAL A 42 -16.00 11.41 -11.22
CA VAL A 42 -15.24 10.15 -11.18
C VAL A 42 -16.05 9.01 -11.79
N ALA A 43 -17.34 8.91 -11.44
CA ALA A 43 -18.24 7.89 -11.99
C ALA A 43 -18.34 7.96 -13.52
N LEU A 44 -18.50 9.16 -14.11
CA LEU A 44 -18.54 9.33 -15.56
C LEU A 44 -17.21 8.99 -16.25
N ARG A 45 -16.08 9.09 -15.55
CA ARG A 45 -14.77 8.66 -16.05
C ARG A 45 -14.67 7.14 -16.06
N GLU A 46 -15.09 6.50 -14.98
CA GLU A 46 -15.09 5.04 -14.83
C GLU A 46 -16.04 4.37 -15.83
N ILE A 47 -17.27 4.89 -16.00
CA ILE A 47 -18.23 4.40 -17.00
C ILE A 47 -17.60 4.41 -18.41
N ARG A 48 -16.98 5.53 -18.79
CA ARG A 48 -16.32 5.65 -20.10
C ARG A 48 -15.12 4.71 -20.24
N LYS A 49 -14.38 4.44 -19.16
CA LYS A 49 -13.27 3.47 -19.15
C LYS A 49 -13.81 2.05 -19.40
N TYR A 50 -14.76 1.59 -18.59
CA TYR A 50 -15.27 0.22 -18.64
C TYR A 50 -16.14 -0.08 -19.86
N GLN A 51 -16.74 0.93 -20.47
CA GLN A 51 -17.44 0.74 -21.75
C GLN A 51 -16.47 0.62 -22.94
N LYS A 52 -15.24 1.13 -22.82
CA LYS A 52 -14.23 1.07 -23.88
C LYS A 52 -13.40 -0.22 -23.85
N SER A 53 -13.19 -0.80 -22.68
CA SER A 53 -12.42 -2.03 -22.47
C SER A 53 -13.27 -3.13 -21.88
N THR A 54 -13.08 -4.37 -22.34
CA THR A 54 -13.79 -5.54 -21.81
C THR A 54 -12.94 -6.32 -20.79
N GLU A 55 -12.28 -5.61 -19.88
CA GLU A 55 -11.55 -6.26 -18.77
C GLU A 55 -12.51 -6.85 -17.74
N LEU A 56 -12.12 -7.96 -17.10
CA LEU A 56 -12.92 -8.57 -16.05
C LEU A 56 -13.04 -7.61 -14.85
N LEU A 57 -14.26 -7.17 -14.55
CA LEU A 57 -14.53 -6.29 -13.40
C LEU A 57 -14.38 -7.02 -12.05
N LEU A 58 -14.51 -8.34 -12.06
CA LEU A 58 -14.37 -9.20 -10.89
C LEU A 58 -13.14 -10.11 -11.07
N PRO A 59 -12.36 -10.39 -10.01
CA PRO A 59 -11.24 -11.31 -10.10
C PRO A 59 -11.71 -12.72 -10.52
N PHE A 60 -11.02 -13.31 -11.49
CA PHE A 60 -11.43 -14.59 -12.08
C PHE A 60 -11.42 -15.76 -11.07
N ALA A 61 -10.36 -15.86 -10.26
CA ALA A 61 -10.17 -16.97 -9.33
C ALA A 61 -11.33 -17.17 -8.32
N PRO A 62 -11.77 -16.15 -7.54
CA PRO A 62 -12.89 -16.32 -6.63
C PRO A 62 -14.20 -16.57 -7.37
N PHE A 63 -14.42 -15.95 -8.53
CA PHE A 63 -15.62 -16.18 -9.33
C PHE A 63 -15.72 -17.63 -9.83
N ALA A 64 -14.61 -18.18 -10.35
CA ALA A 64 -14.54 -19.57 -10.80
C ALA A 64 -14.82 -20.57 -9.66
N ARG A 65 -14.37 -20.27 -8.44
CA ARG A 65 -14.66 -21.10 -7.25
C ARG A 65 -16.15 -21.06 -6.90
N LEU A 66 -16.77 -19.88 -6.94
CA LEU A 66 -18.21 -19.75 -6.68
C LEU A 66 -19.05 -20.51 -7.71
N VAL A 67 -18.73 -20.39 -9.00
CA VAL A 67 -19.42 -21.12 -10.08
C VAL A 67 -19.27 -22.63 -9.91
N SER A 68 -18.07 -23.09 -9.53
CA SER A 68 -17.82 -24.51 -9.27
C SER A 68 -18.64 -25.03 -8.09
N SER A 69 -18.75 -24.24 -7.01
CA SER A 69 -19.57 -24.58 -5.85
C SER A 69 -21.05 -24.69 -6.24
N ALA A 70 -21.61 -23.70 -6.93
CA ALA A 70 -23.01 -23.72 -7.34
C ALA A 70 -23.33 -24.85 -8.35
N CYS A 71 -22.39 -25.16 -9.26
CA CYS A 71 -22.56 -26.23 -10.23
C CYS A 71 -22.57 -27.62 -9.57
N PHE A 72 -21.75 -27.83 -8.53
CA PHE A 72 -21.74 -29.07 -7.76
C PHE A 72 -23.09 -29.36 -7.10
N ASP A 73 -23.78 -28.32 -6.63
CA ASP A 73 -25.10 -28.44 -6.01
C ASP A 73 -26.22 -28.77 -7.02
N LEU A 74 -26.04 -28.39 -8.29
CA LEU A 74 -27.03 -28.58 -9.37
C LEU A 74 -26.83 -29.89 -10.13
N SER A 75 -25.59 -30.36 -10.32
CA SER A 75 -25.29 -31.66 -10.92
C SER A 75 -23.83 -32.11 -10.63
N PRO A 76 -23.59 -33.34 -10.13
CA PRO A 76 -22.24 -33.85 -9.90
C PRO A 76 -21.46 -34.02 -11.23
N PRO A 77 -20.11 -34.06 -11.20
CA PRO A 77 -19.30 -33.19 -12.05
C PRO A 77 -19.19 -33.64 -13.51
N LEU A 78 -19.63 -32.76 -14.43
CA LEU A 78 -19.04 -32.67 -15.76
C LEU A 78 -17.65 -32.05 -15.61
N LYS A 79 -16.64 -32.82 -16.04
CA LYS A 79 -15.19 -32.58 -15.95
C LYS A 79 -14.78 -31.25 -16.61
N MET A 80 -14.95 -30.12 -15.93
CA MET A 80 -14.58 -28.78 -16.44
C MET A 80 -13.09 -28.43 -16.20
N PHE A 81 -12.40 -29.25 -15.39
CA PHE A 81 -11.05 -28.96 -14.85
C PHE A 81 -9.90 -29.65 -15.60
N GLY A 82 -10.09 -29.98 -16.88
CA GLY A 82 -9.07 -30.64 -17.72
C GLY A 82 -8.26 -29.71 -18.62
N MET A 83 -8.51 -28.39 -18.61
CA MET A 83 -8.02 -27.49 -19.67
C MET A 83 -7.31 -26.22 -19.17
N TRP A 84 -6.97 -26.14 -17.88
CA TRP A 84 -6.27 -25.00 -17.26
C TRP A 84 -4.86 -25.38 -16.79
N SER A 85 -4.19 -26.26 -17.54
CA SER A 85 -2.80 -26.66 -17.34
C SER A 85 -2.06 -26.73 -18.67
N VAL A 86 -2.01 -25.60 -19.38
CA VAL A 86 -0.98 -25.25 -20.39
C VAL A 86 -0.65 -23.78 -20.18
#